data_AF-A0A6G2KGE5-F1
#
_entry.id   AF-A0A6G2KGE5-F1
#
_cell.length_a   1.000
_cell.length_b   1.000
_cell.length_c   1.000
_cell.angle_alpha   90.00
_cell.angle_beta   90.00
_cell.angle_gamma   90.00
#
_symmetry.space_group_name_H-M   'P 1'
#
loop_
_entity.id
_entity.type
_entity.pdbx_description
1 polymer ?
#
loop_
_entity_poly.entity_id
_entity_poly.type
_entity_poly.pdbx_seq_one_letter_code
_entity_poly.pdbx_strand_id
1 'polypeptide(L)'
;LLEYNTSSVLKTHFFSNNNIRAFNSGIKHYQRDPGCRIYMTQYKHHILQWIITILDVVNIAYSLNISEEGIIRITPGLRQSTHPHKIKNITVRCMDDYVYDVETANHHFCGGVGNILLHNTDSLFLKNPSQDQIKYVTGRAKKNHGVDLEVDKEYRYCVLSNRKKNYFGVLKEGRVDVKGLTGKKSHTPQFIKTLFADITGILSSVKDRDEFELARNAISSKIAECARHLEDHVIPMEELTFNMMLSKNLSDYTRTIPQHVRAAQLMDNSRDIKRGTIISYVKTNNRIGVKPLSMAKPEDIDVKKYLEFMESTLDQIMAPLNMDFESVLGKPKQTSLDQFFYG
;
A
#
# COMPACT_ATOMS: atom_id res chain seq x y z
N LEU A 1 10.16 -8.64 -7.99
CA LEU A 1 9.32 -8.00 -9.02
C LEU A 1 8.80 -6.70 -8.45
N LEU A 2 8.98 -5.58 -9.15
CA LEU A 2 8.49 -4.26 -8.74
C LEU A 2 7.78 -3.68 -9.96
N GLU A 3 6.45 -3.53 -9.92
CA GLU A 3 5.72 -2.81 -10.95
C GLU A 3 4.52 -2.04 -10.35
N TYR A 4 4.39 -0.80 -10.80
CA TYR A 4 3.23 0.08 -10.58
C TYR A 4 2.10 -0.37 -11.50
N ASN A 5 0.90 -0.60 -10.94
CA ASN A 5 -0.26 -1.07 -11.68
C ASN A 5 -1.21 0.11 -12.00
N THR A 6 -1.13 0.63 -13.23
CA THR A 6 -2.02 1.69 -13.75
C THR A 6 -2.93 1.22 -14.89
N SER A 7 -2.98 -0.08 -15.23
CA SER A 7 -3.45 -0.51 -16.57
C SER A 7 -4.91 -0.99 -16.70
N SER A 8 -5.66 -1.26 -15.63
CA SER A 8 -6.97 -1.92 -15.76
C SER A 8 -8.18 -0.99 -15.85
N VAL A 9 -8.12 0.23 -15.31
CA VAL A 9 -9.29 1.14 -15.25
C VAL A 9 -9.53 1.89 -16.56
N LEU A 10 -8.51 2.08 -17.39
CA LEU A 10 -8.60 2.92 -18.60
C LEU A 10 -9.14 2.19 -19.85
N LYS A 11 -9.12 0.84 -19.87
CA LYS A 11 -9.42 0.07 -21.10
C LYS A 11 -10.90 -0.04 -21.47
N THR A 12 -11.83 -0.05 -20.52
CA THR A 12 -13.26 -0.31 -20.80
C THR A 12 -14.12 0.95 -20.90
N HIS A 13 -13.74 2.06 -20.28
CA HIS A 13 -14.54 3.29 -20.31
C HIS A 13 -14.21 4.23 -21.48
N PHE A 14 -12.99 4.17 -22.04
CA PHE A 14 -12.55 5.13 -23.07
C PHE A 14 -13.21 4.94 -24.44
N PHE A 15 -13.56 3.71 -24.83
CA PHE A 15 -14.14 3.38 -26.15
C PHE A 15 -15.67 3.26 -26.17
N SER A 16 -16.39 3.83 -25.20
CA SER A 16 -17.85 3.85 -25.25
C SER A 16 -18.34 4.78 -26.38
N ASN A 17 -19.40 4.38 -27.09
CA ASN A 17 -20.03 5.19 -28.15
C ASN A 17 -20.47 6.59 -27.64
N ASN A 18 -20.66 6.75 -26.34
CA ASN A 18 -21.00 8.02 -25.70
C ASN A 18 -19.82 9.00 -25.69
N ASN A 19 -18.59 8.53 -25.47
CA ASN A 19 -17.40 9.38 -25.50
C ASN A 19 -17.03 9.81 -26.93
N ILE A 20 -17.27 8.95 -27.92
CA ILE A 20 -17.13 9.28 -29.35
C ILE A 20 -18.20 10.29 -29.79
N ARG A 21 -19.43 10.19 -29.25
CA ARG A 21 -20.48 11.20 -29.47
C ARG A 21 -20.14 12.54 -28.82
N ALA A 22 -19.62 12.54 -27.59
CA ALA A 22 -19.18 13.75 -26.90
C ALA A 22 -18.03 14.46 -27.65
N PHE A 23 -17.11 13.69 -28.23
CA PHE A 23 -16.06 14.17 -29.13
C PHE A 23 -16.63 14.85 -30.38
N ASN A 24 -17.55 14.17 -31.08
CA ASN A 24 -18.19 14.73 -32.28
C ASN A 24 -19.09 15.94 -31.98
N SER A 25 -19.74 15.99 -30.80
CA SER A 25 -20.51 17.16 -30.38
C SER A 25 -19.62 18.34 -30.00
N GLY A 26 -18.47 18.10 -29.38
CA GLY A 26 -17.47 19.14 -29.08
C GLY A 26 -16.89 19.77 -30.34
N ILE A 27 -16.59 18.96 -31.36
CA ILE A 27 -16.14 19.43 -32.68
C ILE A 27 -17.23 20.25 -33.40
N LYS A 28 -18.51 19.86 -33.27
CA LYS A 28 -19.63 20.62 -33.86
C LYS A 28 -19.93 21.93 -33.11
N HIS A 29 -19.76 21.97 -31.79
CA HIS A 29 -19.93 23.19 -30.99
C HIS A 29 -18.88 24.25 -31.36
N TYR A 30 -17.66 23.81 -31.70
CA TYR A 30 -16.58 24.68 -32.18
C TYR A 30 -16.88 25.37 -33.52
N GLN A 31 -17.60 24.72 -34.44
CA GLN A 31 -17.93 25.32 -35.75
C GLN A 31 -18.98 26.44 -35.68
N ARG A 32 -19.63 26.67 -34.52
CA ARG A 32 -20.75 27.62 -34.39
C ARG A 32 -20.50 28.80 -33.45
N ASP A 33 -19.36 28.85 -32.75
CA ASP A 33 -19.08 29.92 -31.79
C ASP A 33 -17.84 30.73 -32.19
N PRO A 34 -18.01 31.93 -32.80
CA PRO A 34 -16.89 32.76 -33.25
C PRO A 34 -16.05 33.36 -32.10
N GLY A 35 -16.45 33.16 -30.84
CA GLY A 35 -15.83 33.79 -29.66
C GLY A 35 -14.78 32.96 -28.93
N CYS A 36 -14.65 31.66 -29.21
CA CYS A 36 -13.77 30.79 -28.41
C CYS A 36 -12.33 30.77 -28.98
N ARG A 37 -11.46 31.66 -28.48
CA ARG A 37 -10.02 31.66 -28.82
C ARG A 37 -9.26 30.66 -27.96
N ILE A 38 -9.23 29.41 -28.38
CA ILE A 38 -8.22 28.44 -27.94
C ILE A 38 -7.10 28.48 -28.99
N TYR A 39 -5.86 28.75 -28.56
CA TYR A 39 -4.71 28.89 -29.46
C TYR A 39 -4.43 27.54 -30.16
N MET A 40 -4.12 27.57 -31.46
CA MET A 40 -3.83 26.35 -32.27
C MET A 40 -2.75 25.44 -31.67
N THR A 41 -1.87 25.99 -30.83
CA THR A 41 -0.87 25.25 -30.05
C THR A 41 -1.49 24.29 -29.04
N GLN A 42 -2.53 24.70 -28.31
CA GLN A 42 -3.23 23.82 -27.36
C GLN A 42 -3.92 22.65 -28.07
N TYR A 43 -4.51 22.88 -29.25
CA TYR A 43 -5.13 21.82 -30.06
C TYR A 43 -4.10 20.77 -30.52
N LYS A 44 -2.90 21.21 -30.94
CA LYS A 44 -1.79 20.32 -31.30
C LYS A 44 -1.31 19.49 -30.10
N HIS A 45 -1.22 20.08 -28.90
CA HIS A 45 -0.82 19.35 -27.69
C HIS A 45 -1.85 18.30 -27.27
N HIS A 46 -3.15 18.61 -27.33
CA HIS A 46 -4.19 17.64 -26.98
C HIS A 46 -4.28 16.47 -27.97
N ILE A 47 -4.16 16.73 -29.27
CA ILE A 47 -4.12 15.68 -30.30
C ILE A 47 -2.87 14.81 -30.14
N LEU A 48 -1.71 15.42 -29.90
CA LEU A 48 -0.46 14.71 -29.68
C LEU A 48 -0.54 13.79 -28.46
N GLN A 49 -1.07 14.30 -27.34
CA GLN A 49 -1.23 13.53 -26.12
C GLN A 49 -2.17 12.33 -26.33
N TRP A 50 -3.22 12.51 -27.13
CA TRP A 50 -4.15 11.44 -27.49
C TRP A 50 -3.50 10.36 -28.37
N ILE A 51 -2.73 10.76 -29.39
CA ILE A 51 -2.04 9.81 -30.28
C ILE A 51 -0.98 9.00 -29.50
N ILE A 52 -0.22 9.66 -28.62
CA ILE A 52 0.74 9.01 -27.70
C ILE A 52 0.03 7.99 -26.82
N THR A 53 -1.10 8.38 -26.23
CA THR A 53 -1.89 7.50 -25.34
C THR A 53 -2.41 6.27 -26.09
N ILE A 54 -2.89 6.45 -27.33
CA ILE A 54 -3.32 5.32 -28.17
C ILE A 54 -2.15 4.38 -28.45
N LEU A 55 -0.99 4.91 -28.88
CA LEU A 55 0.19 4.12 -29.21
C LEU A 55 0.72 3.33 -28.01
N ASP A 56 0.68 3.92 -26.81
CA ASP A 56 1.04 3.25 -25.56
C ASP A 56 0.02 2.14 -25.21
N VAL A 57 -1.27 2.37 -25.44
CA VAL A 57 -2.34 1.37 -25.19
C VAL A 57 -2.24 0.18 -26.15
N VAL A 58 -1.88 0.39 -27.42
CA VAL A 58 -1.66 -0.68 -28.40
C VAL A 58 -0.24 -1.26 -28.38
N ASN A 59 0.60 -0.81 -27.43
CA ASN A 59 1.97 -1.30 -27.21
C ASN A 59 2.87 -1.25 -28.46
N ILE A 60 2.67 -0.23 -29.32
CA ILE A 60 3.49 -0.02 -30.51
C ILE A 60 4.67 0.87 -30.12
N ALA A 61 5.90 0.45 -30.40
CA ALA A 61 7.07 1.30 -30.22
C ALA A 61 7.09 2.41 -31.29
N TYR A 62 7.23 3.66 -30.86
CA TYR A 62 7.32 4.83 -31.74
C TYR A 62 8.46 5.75 -31.32
N SER A 63 8.91 6.57 -32.27
CA SER A 63 9.72 7.76 -32.00
C SER A 63 8.93 9.01 -32.37
N LEU A 64 9.07 10.05 -31.54
CA LEU A 64 8.42 11.34 -31.73
C LEU A 64 9.48 12.39 -32.01
N ASN A 65 9.34 13.12 -33.12
CA ASN A 65 10.15 14.28 -33.42
C ASN A 65 9.26 15.48 -33.69
N ILE A 66 9.53 16.60 -33.01
CA ILE A 66 8.80 17.86 -33.18
C ILE A 66 9.82 18.86 -33.75
N SER A 67 9.58 19.33 -34.97
CA SER A 67 10.44 20.37 -35.58
C SER A 67 10.20 21.74 -34.94
N GLU A 68 11.15 22.66 -35.13
CA GLU A 68 11.03 24.07 -34.69
C GLU A 68 9.82 24.77 -35.33
N GLU A 69 9.35 24.30 -36.49
CA GLU A 69 8.13 24.76 -37.17
C GLU A 69 6.84 24.10 -36.64
N GLY A 70 6.93 23.25 -35.62
CA GLY A 70 5.79 22.60 -34.97
C GLY A 70 5.13 21.51 -35.81
N ILE A 71 5.90 20.85 -36.68
CA ILE A 71 5.50 19.63 -37.40
C ILE A 71 5.89 18.43 -36.55
N ILE A 72 4.92 17.58 -36.26
CA ILE A 72 5.11 16.38 -35.44
C ILE A 72 5.24 15.18 -36.39
N ARG A 73 6.41 14.53 -36.40
CA ARG A 73 6.62 13.25 -37.08
C ARG A 73 6.62 12.12 -36.07
N ILE A 74 5.79 11.12 -36.34
CA ILE A 74 5.71 9.88 -35.59
C ILE A 74 6.20 8.77 -36.51
N THR A 75 7.31 8.13 -36.14
CA THR A 75 7.87 7.02 -36.91
C THR A 75 7.65 5.73 -36.12
N PRO A 76 6.81 4.80 -36.61
CA PRO A 76 6.66 3.47 -36.02
C PRO A 76 7.97 2.69 -36.19
N GLY A 77 8.52 2.15 -35.11
CA GLY A 77 9.79 1.43 -35.16
C GLY A 77 10.43 1.23 -33.79
N LEU A 78 11.35 0.26 -33.74
CA LEU A 78 12.17 -0.06 -32.57
C LEU A 78 12.69 1.22 -31.92
N ARG A 79 12.44 1.36 -30.62
CA ARG A 79 12.91 2.45 -29.76
C ARG A 79 14.42 2.64 -29.95
N GLN A 80 14.85 3.48 -30.89
CA GLN A 80 16.22 3.95 -30.96
C GLN A 80 16.38 5.00 -29.86
N SER A 81 16.48 4.50 -28.63
CA SER A 81 17.06 5.28 -27.55
C SER A 81 18.53 5.48 -27.91
N THR A 82 18.86 6.62 -28.50
CA THR A 82 20.23 7.10 -28.56
C THR A 82 20.63 7.47 -27.13
N HIS A 83 21.09 6.44 -26.41
CA HIS A 83 21.59 6.43 -25.04
C HIS A 83 20.50 6.55 -23.95
N PRO A 84 19.99 5.41 -23.43
CA PRO A 84 19.07 5.40 -22.28
C PRO A 84 19.68 5.97 -20.99
N HIS A 85 20.98 6.27 -21.00
CA HIS A 85 21.73 6.91 -19.91
C HIS A 85 22.02 8.40 -20.16
N LYS A 86 21.36 9.04 -21.14
CA LYS A 86 21.57 10.48 -21.40
C LYS A 86 20.99 11.29 -20.25
N ILE A 87 21.88 11.87 -19.45
CA ILE A 87 21.51 12.80 -18.38
C ILE A 87 20.78 14.00 -19.02
N LYS A 88 19.50 14.18 -18.70
CA LYS A 88 18.65 15.22 -19.31
C LYS A 88 18.90 16.62 -18.76
N ASN A 89 19.26 16.72 -17.48
CA ASN A 89 19.63 17.95 -16.79
C ASN A 89 20.41 17.59 -15.52
N ILE A 90 21.53 18.29 -15.27
CA ILE A 90 22.23 18.25 -13.98
C ILE A 90 21.99 19.59 -13.32
N THR A 91 21.28 19.60 -12.20
CA THR A 91 21.14 20.80 -11.37
C THR A 91 22.02 20.60 -10.14
N VAL A 92 23.16 21.30 -10.10
CA VAL A 92 24.02 21.29 -8.92
C VAL A 92 23.48 22.34 -7.95
N ARG A 93 22.95 21.89 -6.82
CA ARG A 93 22.58 22.75 -5.69
C ARG A 93 23.75 22.76 -4.73
N CYS A 94 24.46 23.89 -4.63
CA CYS A 94 25.41 24.09 -3.55
C CYS A 94 24.58 24.54 -2.33
N MET A 95 24.70 23.79 -1.23
CA MET A 95 24.15 24.18 0.07
C MET A 95 25.33 24.36 1.00
N ASP A 96 25.41 25.52 1.66
CA ASP A 96 26.49 25.87 2.59
C ASP A 96 26.29 25.25 3.99
N ASP A 97 25.24 24.42 4.15
CA ASP A 97 24.82 23.85 5.43
C ASP A 97 24.59 22.34 5.31
N TYR A 98 24.54 21.63 6.45
CA TYR A 98 24.37 20.18 6.48
C TYR A 98 23.00 19.74 5.99
N VAL A 99 22.98 18.88 4.96
CA VAL A 99 21.76 18.20 4.50
C VAL A 99 21.56 16.93 5.33
N TYR A 100 20.60 16.96 6.25
CA TYR A 100 20.31 15.83 7.14
C TYR A 100 19.46 14.73 6.49
N ASP A 101 18.65 15.08 5.49
CA ASP A 101 17.78 14.13 4.79
C ASP A 101 17.61 14.55 3.32
N VAL A 102 17.66 13.57 2.42
CA VAL A 102 17.39 13.75 1.00
C VAL A 102 16.30 12.76 0.67
N GLU A 103 15.17 13.24 0.15
CA GLU A 103 14.08 12.38 -0.30
C GLU A 103 13.69 12.70 -1.74
N THR A 104 13.36 11.67 -2.52
CA THR A 104 12.65 11.82 -3.79
C THR A 104 11.15 11.69 -3.55
N ALA A 105 10.32 12.23 -4.45
CA ALA A 105 8.86 12.17 -4.32
C ALA A 105 8.29 10.74 -4.21
N ASN A 106 9.05 9.72 -4.62
CA ASN A 106 8.72 8.30 -4.51
C ASN A 106 9.67 7.52 -3.59
N HIS A 107 10.53 8.20 -2.82
CA HIS A 107 11.55 7.62 -1.93
C HIS A 107 12.59 6.69 -2.60
N HIS A 108 12.64 6.62 -3.94
CA HIS A 108 13.58 5.82 -4.70
C HIS A 108 14.77 6.66 -5.18
N PHE A 109 15.99 6.15 -5.00
CA PHE A 109 17.22 6.77 -5.48
C PHE A 109 17.89 5.91 -6.55
N CYS A 110 17.73 6.28 -7.82
CA CYS A 110 18.48 5.64 -8.90
C CYS A 110 19.83 6.35 -9.08
N GLY A 111 20.83 6.00 -8.26
CA GLY A 111 22.17 6.58 -8.38
C GLY A 111 23.29 5.64 -7.91
N GLY A 112 24.32 5.45 -8.74
CA GLY A 112 25.59 4.79 -8.37
C GLY A 112 25.66 3.28 -8.61
N VAL A 113 26.55 2.62 -7.85
CA VAL A 113 27.01 1.23 -8.00
C VAL A 113 25.94 0.18 -7.60
N GLY A 114 24.72 0.62 -7.25
CA GLY A 114 23.55 -0.23 -7.04
C GLY A 114 22.28 0.60 -7.15
N ASN A 115 21.18 0.01 -7.63
CA ASN A 115 19.88 0.68 -7.65
C ASN A 115 19.33 0.71 -6.21
N ILE A 116 19.53 1.83 -5.50
CA ILE A 116 18.98 2.03 -4.15
C ILE A 116 17.46 2.13 -4.25
N LEU A 117 16.77 1.19 -3.61
CA LEU A 117 15.31 1.11 -3.61
C LEU A 117 14.68 1.89 -2.47
N LEU A 118 15.31 1.88 -1.30
CA LEU A 118 14.81 2.54 -0.10
C LEU A 118 16.00 2.92 0.75
N HIS A 119 15.93 4.08 1.41
CA HIS A 119 16.85 4.46 2.47
C HIS A 119 16.07 4.82 3.73
N ASN A 120 16.58 4.41 4.87
CA ASN A 120 16.16 4.86 6.18
C ASN A 120 17.37 5.50 6.88
N THR A 121 17.17 6.00 8.11
CA THR A 121 18.24 6.60 8.93
C THR A 121 19.46 5.69 9.12
N ASP A 122 19.25 4.37 9.20
CA ASP A 122 20.26 3.38 9.58
C ASP A 122 20.43 2.25 8.55
N SER A 123 19.69 2.27 7.43
CA SER A 123 19.63 1.13 6.51
C SER A 123 19.36 1.55 5.06
N LEU A 124 19.90 0.76 4.13
CA LEU A 124 19.76 0.95 2.69
C LEU A 124 19.32 -0.36 2.03
N PHE A 125 18.38 -0.27 1.09
CA PHE A 125 17.91 -1.40 0.29
C PHE A 125 18.51 -1.30 -1.10
N LEU A 126 19.25 -2.32 -1.52
CA LEU A 126 19.86 -2.40 -2.84
C LEU A 126 19.15 -3.46 -3.69
N LYS A 127 18.81 -3.12 -4.94
CA LYS A 127 18.25 -4.08 -5.89
C LYS A 127 19.37 -4.93 -6.50
N ASN A 128 19.35 -6.24 -6.20
CA ASN A 128 20.23 -7.25 -6.77
C ASN A 128 21.70 -6.80 -6.94
N PRO A 129 22.36 -6.27 -5.89
CA PRO A 129 23.77 -5.90 -5.99
C PRO A 129 24.64 -7.15 -6.17
N SER A 130 25.71 -7.05 -6.96
CA SER A 130 26.74 -8.08 -7.00
C SER A 130 27.60 -8.04 -5.73
N GLN A 131 28.29 -9.14 -5.41
CA GLN A 131 29.21 -9.18 -4.27
C GLN A 131 30.31 -8.14 -4.35
N ASP A 132 30.80 -7.84 -5.56
CA ASP A 132 31.81 -6.80 -5.77
C ASP A 132 31.23 -5.40 -5.54
N GLN A 133 29.96 -5.17 -5.92
CA GLN A 133 29.27 -3.91 -5.62
C GLN A 133 29.08 -3.73 -4.12
N ILE A 134 28.69 -4.79 -3.39
CA ILE A 134 28.57 -4.76 -1.93
C ILE A 134 29.93 -4.43 -1.28
N LYS A 135 30.99 -5.16 -1.65
CA LYS A 135 32.36 -4.94 -1.14
C LYS A 135 32.87 -3.53 -1.44
N TYR A 136 32.58 -3.03 -2.64
CA TYR A 136 32.97 -1.68 -3.04
C TYR A 136 32.28 -0.62 -2.17
N VAL A 137 30.95 -0.72 -1.98
CA VAL A 137 30.17 0.24 -1.19
C VAL A 137 30.57 0.21 0.28
N THR A 138 30.65 -0.98 0.88
CA THR A 138 31.07 -1.16 2.29
C THR A 138 32.50 -0.65 2.52
N GLY A 139 33.44 -1.00 1.64
CA GLY A 139 34.82 -0.52 1.73
C GLY A 139 34.96 1.00 1.58
N ARG A 140 34.18 1.62 0.69
CA ARG A 140 34.16 3.09 0.51
C ARG A 140 33.56 3.81 1.71
N ALA A 141 32.46 3.30 2.27
CA ALA A 141 31.84 3.87 3.47
C ALA A 141 32.82 3.88 4.65
N LYS A 142 33.51 2.76 4.88
CA LYS A 142 34.52 2.63 5.93
C LYS A 142 35.72 3.55 5.71
N LYS A 143 36.27 3.58 4.49
CA LYS A 143 37.47 4.37 4.16
C LYS A 143 37.21 5.88 4.22
N ASN A 144 36.09 6.34 3.66
CA ASN A 144 35.85 7.78 3.50
C ASN A 144 35.13 8.40 4.70
N HIS A 145 34.30 7.61 5.39
CA HIS A 145 33.39 8.13 6.40
C HIS A 145 33.51 7.40 7.75
N GLY A 146 34.36 6.37 7.86
CA GLY A 146 34.50 5.59 9.09
C GLY A 146 33.27 4.75 9.46
N VAL A 147 32.32 4.60 8.53
CA VAL A 147 31.06 3.88 8.76
C VAL A 147 31.25 2.42 8.38
N ASP A 148 30.99 1.51 9.32
CA ASP A 148 30.94 0.07 9.03
C ASP A 148 29.54 -0.31 8.54
N LEU A 149 29.47 -0.91 7.35
CA LEU A 149 28.23 -1.32 6.72
C LEU A 149 28.24 -2.84 6.58
N GLU A 150 27.15 -3.49 6.99
CA GLU A 150 26.97 -4.94 6.89
C GLU A 150 25.68 -5.30 6.14
N VAL A 151 25.63 -6.51 5.61
CA VAL A 151 24.42 -7.06 4.99
C VAL A 151 23.53 -7.61 6.10
N ASP A 152 22.47 -6.89 6.46
CA ASP A 152 21.47 -7.35 7.45
C ASP A 152 20.61 -8.48 6.88
N LYS A 153 20.03 -8.28 5.68
CA LYS A 153 19.02 -9.19 5.11
C LYS A 153 19.13 -9.36 3.61
N GLU A 154 18.82 -10.58 3.17
CA GLU A 154 18.65 -10.91 1.76
C GLU A 154 17.21 -11.36 1.47
N TYR A 155 16.49 -10.53 0.71
CA TYR A 155 15.13 -10.80 0.29
C TYR A 155 15.08 -11.49 -1.07
N ARG A 156 14.26 -12.54 -1.20
CA ARG A 156 13.84 -13.11 -2.49
C ARG A 156 13.05 -12.07 -3.27
N TYR A 157 12.10 -11.42 -2.60
CA TYR A 157 11.40 -10.26 -3.12
C TYR A 157 10.95 -9.34 -1.98
N CYS A 158 10.75 -8.08 -2.32
CA CYS A 158 10.26 -7.06 -1.41
C CYS A 158 9.19 -6.23 -2.12
N VAL A 159 8.13 -5.89 -1.40
CA VAL A 159 7.06 -5.04 -1.87
C VAL A 159 7.06 -3.77 -1.02
N LEU A 160 7.32 -2.65 -1.68
CA LEU A 160 7.43 -1.34 -1.06
C LEU A 160 6.13 -0.58 -1.29
N SER A 161 5.56 0.02 -0.25
CA SER A 161 4.46 0.97 -0.41
C SER A 161 4.97 2.41 -0.45
N ASN A 162 4.11 3.33 -0.89
CA ASN A 162 4.39 4.77 -0.83
C ASN A 162 4.39 5.32 0.62
N ARG A 163 3.93 4.56 1.61
CA ARG A 163 3.89 4.99 3.01
C ARG A 163 5.24 4.69 3.69
N LYS A 164 5.81 5.68 4.38
CA LYS A 164 7.07 5.50 5.14
C LYS A 164 6.94 4.32 6.12
N LYS A 165 7.97 3.47 6.16
CA LYS A 165 8.08 2.28 7.04
C LYS A 165 6.97 1.22 6.86
N ASN A 166 6.26 1.23 5.73
CA ASN A 166 5.24 0.24 5.40
C ASN A 166 5.68 -0.54 4.16
N TYR A 167 6.29 -1.71 4.42
CA TYR A 167 6.73 -2.66 3.41
C TYR A 167 6.75 -4.06 4.00
N PHE A 168 6.76 -5.06 3.13
CA PHE A 168 7.11 -6.41 3.52
C PHE A 168 8.09 -7.01 2.53
N GLY A 169 8.92 -7.92 3.02
CA GLY A 169 9.82 -8.71 2.19
C GLY A 169 9.78 -10.17 2.58
N VAL A 170 10.03 -11.04 1.61
CA VAL A 170 10.20 -12.48 1.83
C VAL A 170 11.67 -12.79 1.73
N LEU A 171 12.26 -13.29 2.80
CA LEU A 171 13.66 -13.67 2.86
C LEU A 171 13.94 -14.89 1.97
N LYS A 172 15.21 -15.12 1.61
CA LYS A 172 15.58 -16.31 0.81
C LYS A 172 15.07 -17.62 1.42
N GLU A 173 15.15 -17.74 2.75
CA GLU A 173 14.63 -18.84 3.57
C GLU A 173 13.09 -18.97 3.57
N GLY A 174 12.36 -18.02 2.97
CA GLY A 174 10.91 -18.04 2.88
C GLY A 174 10.20 -17.29 4.01
N ARG A 175 10.89 -16.89 5.07
CA ARG A 175 10.28 -16.12 6.16
C ARG A 175 9.81 -14.74 5.67
N VAL A 176 8.56 -14.39 5.99
CA VAL A 176 7.99 -13.07 5.70
C VAL A 176 8.38 -12.07 6.81
N ASP A 177 9.03 -10.99 6.41
CA ASP A 177 9.39 -9.84 7.25
C ASP A 177 8.47 -8.68 6.91
N VAL A 178 7.51 -8.39 7.79
CA VAL A 178 6.57 -7.27 7.65
C VAL A 178 7.04 -6.15 8.56
N LYS A 179 7.22 -4.94 8.03
CA LYS A 179 7.59 -3.76 8.83
C LYS A 179 6.36 -2.90 9.11
N GLY A 180 6.25 -2.46 10.37
CA GLY A 180 5.08 -1.75 10.91
C GLY A 180 4.18 -2.57 11.86
N LEU A 181 4.38 -3.89 11.95
CA LEU A 181 3.56 -4.92 12.61
C LEU A 181 2.56 -4.48 13.71
N THR A 182 1.27 -4.41 13.36
CA THR A 182 0.12 -4.40 14.29
C THR A 182 -0.43 -5.81 14.57
N GLY A 183 -0.37 -6.73 13.61
CA GLY A 183 -0.95 -8.08 13.72
C GLY A 183 -0.30 -9.01 14.75
N LYS A 184 0.94 -8.74 15.17
CA LYS A 184 1.64 -9.52 16.22
C LYS A 184 1.40 -9.01 17.65
N LYS A 185 0.59 -7.97 17.83
CA LYS A 185 0.31 -7.45 19.18
C LYS A 185 -0.49 -8.47 19.98
N SER A 186 -0.18 -8.59 21.27
CA SER A 186 -0.79 -9.58 22.17
C SER A 186 -2.32 -9.51 22.21
N HIS A 187 -2.88 -8.31 22.12
CA HIS A 187 -4.32 -8.04 22.21
C HIS A 187 -5.11 -8.33 20.92
N THR A 188 -4.46 -8.66 19.80
CA THR A 188 -5.17 -9.00 18.55
C THR A 188 -5.96 -10.30 18.75
N PRO A 189 -7.26 -10.35 18.40
CA PRO A 189 -8.08 -11.57 18.47
C PRO A 189 -7.49 -12.72 17.65
N GLN A 190 -7.76 -13.95 18.08
CA GLN A 190 -7.13 -15.14 17.52
C GLN A 190 -7.48 -15.36 16.05
N PHE A 191 -8.74 -15.15 15.65
CA PHE A 191 -9.16 -15.34 14.26
C PHE A 191 -8.37 -14.44 13.28
N ILE A 192 -8.06 -13.21 13.67
CA ILE A 192 -7.24 -12.28 12.85
C ILE A 192 -5.78 -12.70 12.84
N LYS A 193 -5.25 -13.21 13.97
CA LYS A 193 -3.89 -13.78 14.01
C LYS A 193 -3.74 -14.97 13.07
N THR A 194 -4.74 -15.86 13.05
CA THR A 194 -4.80 -17.01 12.13
C THR A 194 -4.85 -16.52 10.69
N LEU A 195 -5.76 -15.59 10.34
CA LEU A 195 -5.82 -15.00 9.01
C LEU A 195 -4.49 -14.36 8.58
N PHE A 196 -3.84 -13.60 9.48
CA PHE A 196 -2.53 -13.00 9.21
C PHE A 196 -1.47 -14.07 8.94
N ALA A 197 -1.45 -15.15 9.72
CA ALA A 197 -0.55 -16.27 9.51
C ALA A 197 -0.77 -16.93 8.15
N ASP A 198 -2.02 -17.22 7.78
CA ASP A 198 -2.39 -17.79 6.48
C ASP A 198 -1.93 -16.90 5.31
N ILE A 199 -2.19 -15.60 5.38
CA ILE A 199 -1.75 -14.62 4.38
C ILE A 199 -0.23 -14.62 4.26
N THR A 200 0.51 -14.61 5.37
CA THR A 200 1.98 -14.68 5.32
C THR A 200 2.49 -16.02 4.78
N GLY A 201 1.77 -17.13 5.03
CA GLY A 201 2.07 -18.43 4.45
C GLY A 201 1.94 -18.41 2.92
N ILE A 202 0.89 -17.79 2.40
CA ILE A 202 0.70 -17.60 0.95
C ILE A 202 1.85 -16.76 0.37
N LEU A 203 2.21 -15.64 1.00
CA LEU A 203 3.30 -14.79 0.50
C LEU A 203 4.66 -15.49 0.53
N SER A 204 4.90 -16.35 1.53
CA SER A 204 6.15 -17.10 1.70
C SER A 204 6.47 -18.03 0.51
N SER A 205 5.43 -18.62 -0.09
CA SER A 205 5.59 -19.59 -1.18
C SER A 205 5.88 -18.95 -2.53
N VAL A 206 5.59 -17.66 -2.72
CA VAL A 206 5.77 -16.94 -3.98
C VAL A 206 7.24 -16.86 -4.40
N LYS A 207 7.50 -17.19 -5.67
CA LYS A 207 8.83 -17.19 -6.29
C LYS A 207 8.91 -16.25 -7.48
N ASP A 208 7.81 -16.08 -8.21
CA ASP A 208 7.77 -15.29 -9.44
C ASP A 208 6.52 -14.42 -9.53
N ARG A 209 6.28 -13.85 -10.71
CA ARG A 209 5.25 -12.85 -10.95
C ARG A 209 3.87 -13.45 -11.06
N ASP A 210 3.78 -14.60 -11.71
CA ASP A 210 2.50 -15.24 -11.96
C ASP A 210 1.99 -15.83 -10.64
N GLU A 211 2.88 -16.42 -9.84
CA GLU A 211 2.58 -16.82 -8.47
C GLU A 211 2.19 -15.64 -7.57
N PHE A 212 2.75 -14.44 -7.79
CA PHE A 212 2.40 -13.26 -7.00
C PHE A 212 0.97 -12.79 -7.28
N GLU A 213 0.51 -12.77 -8.53
CA GLU A 213 -0.89 -12.44 -8.84
C GLU A 213 -1.86 -13.50 -8.33
N LEU A 214 -1.50 -14.79 -8.43
CA LEU A 214 -2.28 -15.88 -7.81
C LEU A 214 -2.37 -15.72 -6.29
N ALA A 215 -1.26 -15.34 -5.63
CA ALA A 215 -1.23 -15.05 -4.21
C ALA A 215 -2.15 -13.89 -3.83
N ARG A 216 -2.18 -12.79 -4.60
CA ARG A 216 -3.10 -11.65 -4.36
C ARG A 216 -4.57 -12.09 -4.40
N ASN A 217 -4.93 -12.95 -5.36
CA ASN A 217 -6.28 -13.50 -5.46
C ASN A 217 -6.60 -14.41 -4.27
N ALA A 218 -5.69 -15.32 -3.91
CA ALA A 218 -5.87 -16.22 -2.76
C ALA A 218 -6.02 -15.45 -1.43
N ILE A 219 -5.22 -14.40 -1.23
CA ILE A 219 -5.31 -13.51 -0.07
C ILE A 219 -6.67 -12.80 -0.05
N SER A 220 -7.12 -12.27 -1.18
CA SER A 220 -8.43 -11.63 -1.30
C SER A 220 -9.55 -12.60 -0.90
N SER A 221 -9.51 -13.84 -1.42
CA SER A 221 -10.48 -14.88 -1.07
C SER A 221 -10.46 -15.21 0.42
N LYS A 222 -9.28 -15.32 1.05
CA LYS A 222 -9.14 -15.61 2.49
C LYS A 222 -9.70 -14.51 3.38
N ILE A 223 -9.44 -13.24 3.03
CA ILE A 223 -9.98 -12.09 3.75
C ILE A 223 -11.51 -12.06 3.64
N ALA A 224 -12.04 -12.21 2.42
CA ALA A 224 -13.48 -12.21 2.18
C ALA A 224 -14.18 -13.39 2.88
N GLU A 225 -13.57 -14.57 2.90
CA GLU A 225 -14.06 -15.75 3.65
C GLU A 225 -14.12 -15.48 5.15
N CYS A 226 -13.04 -14.92 5.73
CA CYS A 226 -13.00 -14.60 7.14
C CYS A 226 -14.03 -13.52 7.53
N ALA A 227 -14.22 -12.51 6.69
CA ALA A 227 -15.24 -11.49 6.88
C ALA A 227 -16.67 -12.08 6.86
N ARG A 228 -16.97 -12.97 5.90
CA ARG A 228 -18.25 -13.69 5.88
C ARG A 228 -18.46 -14.53 7.12
N HIS A 229 -17.44 -15.28 7.56
CA HIS A 229 -17.56 -16.07 8.80
C HIS A 229 -17.83 -15.22 10.05
N LEU A 230 -17.28 -14.00 10.08
CA LEU A 230 -17.56 -13.04 11.14
C LEU A 230 -19.00 -12.51 11.06
N GLU A 231 -19.48 -12.17 9.86
CA GLU A 231 -20.84 -11.70 9.60
C GLU A 231 -21.91 -12.78 9.89
N ASP A 232 -21.62 -14.03 9.55
CA ASP A 232 -22.48 -15.19 9.79
C ASP A 232 -22.43 -15.68 11.25
N HIS A 233 -21.65 -15.02 12.12
CA HIS A 233 -21.45 -15.37 13.52
C HIS A 233 -20.97 -16.82 13.76
N VAL A 234 -20.24 -17.42 12.80
CA VAL A 234 -19.72 -18.79 12.91
C VAL A 234 -18.34 -18.87 13.57
N ILE A 235 -17.67 -17.73 13.77
CA ILE A 235 -16.39 -17.66 14.49
C ILE A 235 -16.65 -17.87 15.99
N PRO A 236 -15.95 -18.81 16.66
CA PRO A 236 -16.08 -19.02 18.10
C PRO A 236 -15.84 -17.74 18.91
N MET A 237 -16.64 -17.53 19.95
CA MET A 237 -16.55 -16.32 20.78
C MET A 237 -15.18 -16.15 21.43
N GLU A 238 -14.52 -17.25 21.79
CA GLU A 238 -13.16 -17.29 22.33
C GLU A 238 -12.15 -16.68 21.35
N GLU A 239 -12.32 -16.92 20.05
CA GLU A 239 -11.42 -16.39 19.02
C GLU A 239 -11.61 -14.89 18.77
N LEU A 240 -12.80 -14.37 19.07
CA LEU A 240 -13.13 -12.93 19.00
C LEU A 240 -12.59 -12.14 20.20
N THR A 241 -12.00 -12.81 21.21
CA THR A 241 -11.60 -12.14 22.45
C THR A 241 -10.41 -11.20 22.28
N PHE A 242 -10.54 -10.02 22.89
CA PHE A 242 -9.42 -9.15 23.21
C PHE A 242 -8.94 -9.48 24.62
N ASN A 243 -7.65 -9.76 24.77
CA ASN A 243 -7.03 -10.11 26.04
C ASN A 243 -6.10 -8.98 26.48
N MET A 244 -6.41 -8.34 27.61
CA MET A 244 -5.63 -7.21 28.13
C MET A 244 -5.43 -7.31 29.64
N MET A 245 -4.21 -7.04 30.09
CA MET A 245 -3.86 -7.02 31.51
C MET A 245 -4.25 -5.70 32.16
N LEU A 246 -4.81 -5.74 33.37
CA LEU A 246 -5.02 -4.57 34.21
C LEU A 246 -3.67 -4.04 34.73
N SER A 247 -3.31 -2.83 34.31
CA SER A 247 -2.08 -2.17 34.76
C SER A 247 -2.15 -1.60 36.19
N LYS A 248 -3.36 -1.35 36.69
CA LYS A 248 -3.73 -0.78 38.00
C LYS A 248 -4.98 -1.47 38.55
N ASN A 249 -5.35 -1.20 39.81
CA ASN A 249 -6.62 -1.65 40.36
C ASN A 249 -7.79 -0.88 39.73
N LEU A 250 -8.99 -1.45 39.75
CA LEU A 250 -10.18 -0.84 39.13
C LEU A 250 -10.51 0.54 39.71
N SER A 251 -10.29 0.74 41.01
CA SER A 251 -10.45 2.03 41.71
C SER A 251 -9.57 3.15 41.19
N ASP A 252 -8.41 2.81 40.61
CA ASP A 252 -7.38 3.77 40.24
C ASP A 252 -7.60 4.35 38.82
N TYR A 253 -8.60 3.87 38.09
CA TYR A 253 -8.98 4.38 36.77
C TYR A 253 -10.09 5.44 36.88
N THR A 254 -9.69 6.70 37.12
CA THR A 254 -10.64 7.78 37.46
C THR A 254 -10.98 8.73 36.31
N ARG A 255 -10.10 8.89 35.30
CA ARG A 255 -10.27 9.89 34.21
C ARG A 255 -10.75 9.25 32.91
N THR A 256 -9.86 8.47 32.30
CA THR A 256 -10.14 7.74 31.06
C THR A 256 -10.22 6.27 31.41
N ILE A 257 -11.36 5.64 31.09
CA ILE A 257 -11.61 4.23 31.39
C ILE A 257 -11.39 3.42 30.11
N PRO A 258 -10.29 2.64 30.00
CA PRO A 258 -10.04 1.76 28.88
C PRO A 258 -11.15 0.72 28.68
N GLN A 259 -11.22 0.14 27.47
CA GLN A 259 -12.19 -0.91 27.14
C GLN A 259 -12.13 -2.12 28.08
N HIS A 260 -10.94 -2.67 28.34
CA HIS A 260 -10.78 -3.80 29.24
C HIS A 260 -11.17 -3.47 30.69
N VAL A 261 -11.02 -2.21 31.14
CA VAL A 261 -11.47 -1.77 32.47
C VAL A 261 -13.00 -1.66 32.52
N ARG A 262 -13.65 -1.13 31.48
CA ARG A 262 -15.12 -1.12 31.38
C ARG A 262 -15.70 -2.54 31.39
N ALA A 263 -15.06 -3.47 30.70
CA ALA A 263 -15.46 -4.87 30.76
C ALA A 263 -15.28 -5.43 32.17
N ALA A 264 -14.13 -5.22 32.82
CA ALA A 264 -13.89 -5.68 34.18
C ALA A 264 -14.91 -5.11 35.20
N GLN A 265 -15.34 -3.87 35.06
CA GLN A 265 -16.38 -3.24 35.89
C GLN A 265 -17.76 -3.89 35.75
N LEU A 266 -18.03 -4.61 34.65
CA LEU A 266 -19.27 -5.37 34.45
C LEU A 266 -19.21 -6.77 35.07
N MET A 267 -18.00 -7.26 35.34
CA MET A 267 -17.84 -8.54 36.02
C MET A 267 -18.25 -8.35 37.48
N ASP A 268 -18.98 -9.33 38.01
CA ASP A 268 -19.52 -9.27 39.38
C ASP A 268 -18.41 -8.96 40.41
N ASN A 269 -18.70 -8.02 41.32
CA ASN A 269 -17.76 -7.50 42.33
C ASN A 269 -17.25 -8.58 43.30
N SER A 270 -17.80 -9.80 43.23
CA SER A 270 -17.40 -10.99 43.97
C SER A 270 -16.09 -11.61 43.46
N ARG A 271 -15.65 -11.29 42.24
CA ARG A 271 -14.34 -11.70 41.74
C ARG A 271 -13.29 -10.70 42.20
N ASP A 272 -12.25 -11.19 42.86
CA ASP A 272 -11.12 -10.39 43.34
C ASP A 272 -10.23 -9.95 42.15
N ILE A 273 -10.73 -9.01 41.34
CA ILE A 273 -10.06 -8.48 40.15
C ILE A 273 -8.98 -7.49 40.62
N LYS A 274 -7.72 -7.93 40.54
CA LYS A 274 -6.56 -7.15 40.97
C LYS A 274 -5.73 -6.67 39.78
N ARG A 275 -4.83 -5.73 40.05
CA ARG A 275 -3.72 -5.42 39.14
C ARG A 275 -3.02 -6.71 38.70
N GLY A 276 -2.72 -6.81 37.40
CA GLY A 276 -2.10 -7.98 36.78
C GLY A 276 -3.10 -9.02 36.23
N THR A 277 -4.38 -8.95 36.59
CA THR A 277 -5.41 -9.83 36.02
C THR A 277 -5.59 -9.56 34.52
N ILE A 278 -5.66 -10.64 33.72
CA ILE A 278 -6.01 -10.59 32.30
C ILE A 278 -7.53 -10.54 32.18
N ILE A 279 -8.03 -9.53 31.48
CA ILE A 279 -9.44 -9.36 31.17
C ILE A 279 -9.66 -9.74 29.72
N SER A 280 -10.51 -10.75 29.52
CA SER A 280 -10.98 -11.21 28.22
C SER A 280 -12.35 -10.59 27.92
N TYR A 281 -12.42 -9.80 26.86
CA TYR A 281 -13.64 -9.08 26.49
C TYR A 281 -13.86 -9.08 24.97
N VAL A 282 -15.09 -8.82 24.55
CA VAL A 282 -15.47 -8.66 23.14
C VAL A 282 -16.04 -7.26 22.90
N LYS A 283 -15.94 -6.78 21.66
CA LYS A 283 -16.55 -5.50 21.26
C LYS A 283 -18.02 -5.72 20.89
N THR A 284 -18.88 -4.86 21.41
CA THR A 284 -20.34 -5.02 21.29
C THR A 284 -21.03 -3.74 20.84
N ASN A 285 -22.25 -3.87 20.31
CA ASN A 285 -23.08 -2.75 19.84
C ASN A 285 -23.79 -1.97 20.96
N ASN A 286 -23.67 -2.40 22.22
CA ASN A 286 -24.29 -1.74 23.35
C ASN A 286 -23.68 -0.36 23.66
N ARG A 287 -24.35 0.43 24.50
CA ARG A 287 -23.87 1.76 24.95
C ARG A 287 -22.48 1.73 25.59
N ILE A 288 -22.12 0.61 26.23
CA ILE A 288 -20.81 0.42 26.87
C ILE A 288 -19.72 0.12 25.84
N GLY A 289 -20.08 -0.43 24.68
CA GLY A 289 -19.21 -0.78 23.55
C GLY A 289 -18.43 -2.08 23.73
N VAL A 290 -18.47 -2.70 24.91
CA VAL A 290 -17.77 -3.95 25.25
C VAL A 290 -18.54 -4.79 26.27
N LYS A 291 -18.27 -6.10 26.31
CA LYS A 291 -18.72 -7.02 27.36
C LYS A 291 -17.60 -8.01 27.72
N PRO A 292 -17.50 -8.47 28.99
CA PRO A 292 -16.72 -9.66 29.33
C PRO A 292 -17.15 -10.86 28.50
N LEU A 293 -16.20 -11.72 28.12
CA LEU A 293 -16.51 -12.95 27.37
C LEU A 293 -17.61 -13.77 28.06
N SER A 294 -17.54 -13.91 29.39
CA SER A 294 -18.50 -14.69 30.19
C SER A 294 -19.94 -14.15 30.18
N MET A 295 -20.17 -12.95 29.66
CA MET A 295 -21.49 -12.30 29.62
C MET A 295 -21.96 -11.99 28.19
N ALA A 296 -21.10 -12.22 27.19
CA ALA A 296 -21.39 -11.89 25.81
C ALA A 296 -22.08 -13.05 25.10
N LYS A 297 -22.99 -12.73 24.19
CA LYS A 297 -23.58 -13.67 23.26
C LYS A 297 -23.16 -13.33 21.82
N PRO A 298 -23.27 -14.27 20.86
CA PRO A 298 -22.93 -14.00 19.47
C PRO A 298 -23.67 -12.78 18.89
N GLU A 299 -24.93 -12.55 19.29
CA GLU A 299 -25.75 -11.44 18.78
C GLU A 299 -25.29 -10.07 19.31
N ASP A 300 -24.48 -10.04 20.37
CA ASP A 300 -23.94 -8.80 20.92
C ASP A 300 -22.79 -8.23 20.07
N ILE A 301 -22.17 -9.05 19.22
CA ILE A 301 -20.91 -8.74 18.53
C ILE A 301 -21.08 -7.59 17.56
N ASP A 302 -20.22 -6.59 17.70
CA ASP A 302 -20.12 -5.46 16.76
C ASP A 302 -19.25 -5.85 15.56
N VAL A 303 -19.86 -6.55 14.60
CA VAL A 303 -19.20 -7.01 13.36
C VAL A 303 -18.42 -5.89 12.68
N LYS A 304 -19.00 -4.69 12.60
CA LYS A 304 -18.36 -3.53 11.97
C LYS A 304 -17.03 -3.17 12.65
N LYS A 305 -17.00 -3.08 13.99
CA LYS A 305 -15.76 -2.79 14.73
C LYS A 305 -14.70 -3.89 14.59
N TYR A 306 -15.11 -5.14 14.35
CA TYR A 306 -14.17 -6.23 14.09
C TYR A 306 -13.62 -6.17 12.66
N LEU A 307 -14.44 -5.84 11.66
CA LEU A 307 -13.99 -5.59 10.29
C LEU A 307 -13.01 -4.42 10.20
N GLU A 308 -13.33 -3.28 10.82
CA GLU A 308 -12.42 -2.11 10.91
C GLU A 308 -11.08 -2.48 11.57
N PHE A 309 -11.13 -3.31 12.61
CA PHE A 309 -9.92 -3.78 13.30
C PHE A 309 -9.12 -4.78 12.45
N MET A 310 -9.80 -5.64 11.69
CA MET A 310 -9.19 -6.54 10.72
C MET A 310 -8.48 -5.75 9.62
N GLU A 311 -9.17 -4.79 9.00
CA GLU A 311 -8.62 -3.89 7.98
C GLU A 311 -7.34 -3.20 8.50
N SER A 312 -7.41 -2.55 9.67
CA SER A 312 -6.27 -1.88 10.27
C SER A 312 -5.09 -2.82 10.56
N THR A 313 -5.39 -4.09 10.86
CA THR A 313 -4.36 -5.11 11.12
C THR A 313 -3.71 -5.59 9.81
N LEU A 314 -4.49 -5.71 8.74
CA LEU A 314 -4.04 -6.22 7.45
C LEU A 314 -3.50 -5.14 6.50
N ASP A 315 -3.76 -3.86 6.75
CA ASP A 315 -3.32 -2.71 5.93
C ASP A 315 -1.81 -2.76 5.61
N GLN A 316 -1.00 -3.28 6.53
CA GLN A 316 0.45 -3.40 6.38
C GLN A 316 0.89 -4.40 5.31
N ILE A 317 0.01 -5.32 4.96
CA ILE A 317 0.21 -6.27 3.86
C ILE A 317 -0.60 -5.82 2.65
N MET A 318 -1.85 -5.39 2.85
CA MET A 318 -2.76 -5.00 1.78
C MET A 318 -2.30 -3.75 1.03
N ALA A 319 -1.82 -2.72 1.74
CA ALA A 319 -1.38 -1.48 1.10
C ALA A 319 -0.19 -1.69 0.16
N PRO A 320 0.90 -2.41 0.54
CA PRO A 320 1.95 -2.77 -0.42
C PRO A 320 1.44 -3.63 -1.59
N LEU A 321 0.45 -4.50 -1.36
CA LEU A 321 -0.19 -5.30 -2.43
C LEU A 321 -1.16 -4.50 -3.31
N ASN A 322 -1.32 -3.19 -3.04
CA ASN A 322 -2.32 -2.32 -3.67
C ASN A 322 -3.73 -2.94 -3.64
N MET A 323 -4.09 -3.49 -2.47
CA MET A 323 -5.39 -4.08 -2.20
C MET A 323 -6.18 -3.16 -1.29
N ASP A 324 -7.44 -2.94 -1.65
CA ASP A 324 -8.39 -2.15 -0.88
C ASP A 324 -9.35 -3.10 -0.14
N PHE A 325 -9.54 -2.90 1.16
CA PHE A 325 -10.28 -3.84 2.00
C PHE A 325 -11.76 -3.91 1.60
N GLU A 326 -12.39 -2.76 1.41
CA GLU A 326 -13.79 -2.69 1.00
C GLU A 326 -14.01 -3.35 -0.39
N SER A 327 -13.08 -3.15 -1.32
CA SER A 327 -13.10 -3.82 -2.63
C SER A 327 -12.97 -5.35 -2.50
N VAL A 328 -12.13 -5.84 -1.59
CA VAL A 328 -11.97 -7.29 -1.30
C VAL A 328 -13.26 -7.88 -0.73
N LEU A 329 -14.03 -7.10 0.04
CA LEU A 329 -15.34 -7.49 0.56
C LEU A 329 -16.46 -7.40 -0.50
N GLY A 330 -16.15 -6.98 -1.74
CA GLY A 330 -17.14 -6.84 -2.81
C GLY A 330 -18.00 -5.59 -2.71
N LYS A 331 -17.64 -4.62 -1.86
CA LYS A 331 -18.31 -3.32 -1.80
C LYS A 331 -17.77 -2.39 -2.89
N PRO A 332 -18.61 -1.53 -3.48
CA PRO A 332 -18.15 -0.56 -4.47
C PRO A 332 -17.13 0.38 -3.83
N LYS A 333 -16.01 0.60 -4.52
CA LYS A 333 -14.94 1.51 -4.09
C LYS A 333 -15.54 2.90 -3.84
N GLN A 334 -15.59 3.35 -2.59
CA GLN A 334 -15.92 4.74 -2.29
C GLN A 334 -14.77 5.61 -2.80
N THR A 335 -14.97 6.25 -3.94
CA THR A 335 -14.08 7.28 -4.45
C THR A 335 -14.08 8.42 -3.43
N SER A 336 -12.97 8.62 -2.72
CA SER A 336 -12.81 9.78 -1.83
C SER A 336 -12.92 11.08 -2.64
N LEU A 337 -13.53 12.11 -2.06
CA LEU A 337 -13.68 13.44 -2.65
C LEU A 337 -12.37 14.02 -3.21
N ASP A 338 -11.23 13.64 -2.64
CA ASP A 338 -9.89 14.06 -3.10
C ASP A 338 -9.58 13.66 -4.55
N GLN A 339 -10.16 12.56 -5.04
CA GLN A 339 -9.99 12.12 -6.42
C GLN A 339 -10.80 12.96 -7.42
N PHE A 340 -11.75 13.77 -6.92
CA PHE A 340 -12.58 14.68 -7.70
C PHE A 340 -11.95 16.07 -7.86
N PHE A 341 -11.07 16.48 -6.94
CA PHE A 341 -10.46 17.82 -6.95
C PHE A 341 -9.09 17.88 -7.65
N TYR A 342 -8.41 16.75 -7.83
CA TYR A 342 -7.05 16.71 -8.38
C TYR A 342 -6.86 15.74 -9.56
N GLY A 343 -7.95 15.40 -10.26
CA GLY A 343 -7.95 14.54 -11.45
C GLY A 343 -7.51 15.25 -12.74
#